data_AF-A0A6S6UBR3-F1
#
_entry.id   AF-A0A6S6UBR3-F1
#
_cell.length_a   1.000
_cell.length_b   1.000
_cell.length_c   1.000
_cell.angle_alpha   90.00
_cell.angle_beta   90.00
_cell.angle_gamma   90.00
#
_symmetry.space_group_name_H-M   'P 1'
#
loop_
_entity.id
_entity.type
_entity.pdbx_description
1 polymer ?
#
loop_
_entity_poly.entity_id
_entity_poly.type
_entity_poly.pdbx_seq_one_letter_code
_entity_poly.pdbx_strand_id
1 'polypeptide(L)'
;MKTLMNSFAGLALTLMSALALISCDPCSSVVCNNGTCSNGVCVCEDGYERNNSSCVAVNKLYVGTGTVTATVVSLDVAGNSTTRTNVGYTLTASDVDPYMFTLEKFSFLIKNDIAFTISSSNYELIEAGTALTEAGNNYTYRGTRTGSQVVLTITDSSNGTIYTISFVA
;
A
#
# COMPACT_ATOMS: atom_id res chain seq x y z
N MET A 1 26.91 -36.79 66.97
CA MET A 1 25.91 -35.79 66.53
C MET A 1 26.62 -34.51 66.09
N LYS A 2 27.05 -34.36 64.83
CA LYS A 2 27.65 -33.09 64.34
C LYS A 2 27.82 -32.98 62.80
N THR A 3 27.06 -33.75 62.01
CA THR A 3 27.24 -33.78 60.54
C THR A 3 25.92 -33.82 59.77
N LEU A 4 24.86 -33.18 60.30
CA LEU A 4 23.51 -33.23 59.69
C LEU A 4 22.82 -31.86 59.61
N MET A 5 23.58 -30.75 59.59
CA MET A 5 23.00 -29.39 59.58
C MET A 5 23.62 -28.40 58.60
N ASN A 6 24.43 -28.84 57.63
CA ASN A 6 25.05 -27.94 56.64
C ASN A 6 24.63 -28.18 55.18
N SER A 7 23.66 -29.05 54.90
CA SER A 7 23.26 -29.43 53.54
C SER A 7 21.82 -29.03 53.20
N PHE A 8 21.33 -27.89 53.69
CA PHE A 8 20.01 -27.34 53.31
C PHE A 8 20.05 -25.87 52.86
N ALA A 9 21.17 -25.17 53.06
CA ALA A 9 21.31 -23.76 52.62
C ALA A 9 21.72 -23.63 51.14
N GLY A 10 22.34 -24.65 50.54
CA GLY A 10 22.81 -24.60 49.14
C GLY A 10 21.73 -24.88 48.09
N LEU A 11 20.63 -25.52 48.46
CA LEU A 11 19.57 -25.92 47.52
C LEU A 11 18.47 -24.86 47.36
N ALA A 12 18.35 -23.93 48.32
CA ALA A 12 17.38 -22.83 48.26
C ALA A 12 17.86 -21.66 47.40
N LEU A 13 19.19 -21.46 47.27
CA LEU A 13 19.78 -20.36 46.51
C LEU A 13 19.85 -20.61 45.00
N THR A 14 19.72 -21.86 44.55
CA THR A 14 19.69 -22.21 43.12
C THR A 14 18.28 -22.18 42.53
N LEU A 15 17.23 -22.22 43.36
CA LEU A 15 15.84 -22.21 42.91
C LEU A 15 15.29 -20.80 42.67
N MET A 16 15.86 -19.75 43.28
CA MET A 16 15.44 -18.36 43.07
C MET A 16 16.01 -17.70 41.80
N SER A 17 17.09 -18.24 41.24
CA SER A 17 17.67 -17.76 39.97
C SER A 17 16.90 -18.24 38.73
N ALA A 18 16.02 -19.23 38.87
CA ALA A 18 15.28 -19.83 37.77
C ALA A 18 13.94 -19.12 37.46
N LEU A 19 13.45 -18.23 38.33
CA LEU A 19 12.16 -17.54 38.15
C LEU A 19 12.28 -16.15 37.48
N ALA A 20 13.49 -15.71 37.11
CA ALA A 20 13.70 -14.41 36.45
C ALA A 20 13.58 -14.47 34.91
N LEU A 21 13.32 -15.64 34.32
CA LEU A 21 12.86 -15.74 32.93
C LEU A 21 11.34 -15.55 32.88
N ILE A 22 10.87 -14.41 33.41
CA ILE A 22 9.55 -13.91 33.09
C ILE A 22 9.65 -13.62 31.60
N SER A 23 9.11 -14.52 30.77
CA SER A 23 8.97 -14.32 29.34
C SER A 23 8.09 -13.08 29.17
N CYS A 24 8.71 -11.90 29.13
CA CYS A 24 8.04 -10.69 28.68
C CYS A 24 7.55 -11.01 27.28
N ASP A 25 6.25 -11.26 27.14
CA ASP A 25 5.62 -11.37 25.83
C ASP A 25 5.85 -10.03 25.14
N PRO A 26 6.70 -9.99 24.09
CA PRO A 26 7.02 -8.74 23.42
C PRO A 26 5.79 -8.14 22.73
N CYS A 27 4.70 -8.90 22.58
CA CYS A 27 3.43 -8.49 22.01
C CYS A 27 2.41 -7.96 23.03
N SER A 28 2.69 -8.05 24.34
CA SER A 28 1.75 -7.67 25.40
C SER A 28 1.28 -6.20 25.37
N SER A 29 2.02 -5.31 24.69
CA SER A 29 1.67 -3.89 24.51
C SER A 29 1.56 -3.46 23.04
N VAL A 30 1.52 -4.42 22.10
CA VAL A 30 1.50 -4.15 20.66
C VAL A 30 0.11 -4.46 20.11
N VAL A 31 -0.58 -3.43 19.59
CA VAL A 31 -1.89 -3.60 18.93
C VAL A 31 -1.68 -3.58 17.42
N CYS A 32 -1.81 -4.76 16.79
CA CYS A 32 -1.74 -4.90 15.34
C CYS A 32 -3.15 -4.97 14.75
N ASN A 33 -3.65 -3.85 14.23
CA ASN A 33 -4.88 -3.87 13.42
C ASN A 33 -4.54 -4.38 12.01
N ASN A 34 -5.23 -5.40 11.51
CA ASN A 34 -4.94 -6.06 10.22
C ASN A 34 -3.53 -6.69 10.15
N GLY A 35 -3.14 -7.37 11.23
CA GLY A 35 -1.83 -8.01 11.36
C GLY A 35 -1.72 -8.86 12.62
N THR A 36 -0.67 -9.68 12.67
CA THR A 36 -0.31 -10.49 13.84
C THR A 36 0.98 -9.97 14.45
N CYS A 37 1.04 -9.84 15.77
CA CYS A 37 2.29 -9.49 16.43
C CYS A 37 3.25 -10.69 16.45
N SER A 38 4.50 -10.46 16.05
CA SER A 38 5.61 -11.41 16.13
C SER A 38 6.86 -10.70 16.65
N ASN A 39 7.41 -11.18 17.77
CA ASN A 39 8.58 -10.58 18.42
C ASN A 39 8.45 -9.07 18.71
N GLY A 40 7.25 -8.61 19.09
CA GLY A 40 6.97 -7.20 19.38
C GLY A 40 6.84 -6.31 18.14
N VAL A 41 6.73 -6.91 16.95
CA VAL A 41 6.56 -6.22 15.68
C VAL A 41 5.30 -6.73 14.98
N CYS A 42 4.51 -5.83 14.40
CA CYS A 42 3.36 -6.23 13.59
C CYS A 42 3.82 -6.80 12.24
N VAL A 43 3.40 -8.04 11.99
CA VAL A 43 3.42 -8.70 10.69
C VAL A 43 2.05 -8.47 10.06
N CYS A 44 2.00 -7.64 9.03
CA CYS A 44 0.75 -7.23 8.41
C CYS A 44 0.14 -8.35 7.57
N GLU A 45 -1.20 -8.39 7.52
CA GLU A 45 -1.93 -9.27 6.63
C GLU A 45 -1.71 -8.88 5.17
N ASP A 46 -2.06 -9.79 4.25
CA ASP A 46 -2.02 -9.52 2.82
C ASP A 46 -2.87 -8.28 2.48
N GLY A 47 -2.28 -7.35 1.71
CA GLY A 47 -2.87 -6.06 1.35
C GLY A 47 -2.56 -4.94 2.33
N TYR A 48 -1.84 -5.22 3.42
CA TYR A 48 -1.48 -4.21 4.40
C TYR A 48 0.04 -4.08 4.53
N GLU A 49 0.50 -2.84 4.64
CA GLU A 49 1.90 -2.50 4.84
C GLU A 49 2.10 -1.80 6.17
N ARG A 50 3.26 -2.07 6.77
CA ARG A 50 3.61 -1.45 8.05
C ARG A 50 3.90 0.03 7.84
N ASN A 51 3.08 0.87 8.46
CA ASN A 51 3.29 2.30 8.58
C ASN A 51 3.44 2.63 10.07
N ASN A 52 4.68 2.92 10.49
CA ASN A 52 5.07 3.10 11.88
C ASN A 52 4.72 1.87 12.76
N SER A 53 3.74 2.04 13.66
CA SER A 53 3.30 1.02 14.63
C SER A 53 2.00 0.33 14.21
N SER A 54 1.53 0.54 12.98
CA SER A 54 0.25 -0.01 12.49
C SER A 54 0.38 -0.61 11.08
N CYS A 55 -0.57 -1.47 10.71
CA CYS A 55 -0.70 -2.00 9.36
C CYS A 55 -1.78 -1.21 8.64
N VAL A 56 -1.38 -0.52 7.58
CA VAL A 56 -2.25 0.35 6.77
C VAL A 56 -2.44 -0.32 5.43
N ALA A 57 -3.68 -0.33 4.93
CA ALA A 57 -3.97 -0.88 3.61
C ALA A 57 -3.07 -0.20 2.57
N VAL A 58 -2.48 -0.98 1.66
CA VAL A 58 -1.57 -0.48 0.62
C VAL A 58 -2.21 0.68 -0.14
N ASN A 59 -3.52 0.57 -0.38
CA ASN A 59 -4.24 1.62 -1.05
C ASN A 59 -4.35 2.94 -0.29
N LYS A 60 -4.34 2.91 1.05
CA LYS A 60 -4.40 4.11 1.88
C LYS A 60 -3.06 4.83 1.98
N LEU A 61 -1.98 4.24 1.45
CA LEU A 61 -0.68 4.91 1.40
C LEU A 61 -0.60 5.96 0.29
N TYR A 62 -1.39 5.87 -0.78
CA TYR A 62 -1.27 6.76 -1.96
C TYR A 62 -2.49 7.66 -2.20
N VAL A 63 -3.45 7.69 -1.26
CA VAL A 63 -4.61 8.56 -1.36
C VAL A 63 -4.23 10.02 -1.19
N GLY A 64 -4.88 10.89 -1.95
CA GLY A 64 -4.67 12.32 -1.84
C GLY A 64 -5.01 13.07 -3.11
N THR A 65 -4.78 14.37 -3.06
CA THR A 65 -4.91 15.29 -4.18
C THR A 65 -3.56 15.88 -4.52
N GLY A 66 -3.27 16.05 -5.81
CA GLY A 66 -2.03 16.67 -6.23
C GLY A 66 -2.08 17.15 -7.67
N THR A 67 -0.91 17.57 -8.16
CA THR A 67 -0.72 17.93 -9.57
C THR A 67 0.43 17.12 -10.11
N VAL A 68 0.25 16.53 -11.29
CA VAL A 68 1.33 15.84 -12.00
C VAL A 68 1.61 16.50 -13.33
N THR A 69 2.80 16.23 -13.87
CA THR A 69 3.02 16.38 -15.30
C THR A 69 2.28 15.27 -16.00
N ALA A 70 1.13 15.58 -16.60
CA ALA A 70 0.47 14.65 -17.50
C ALA A 70 1.14 14.76 -18.86
N THR A 71 1.95 13.78 -19.22
CA THR A 71 2.31 13.65 -20.63
C THR A 71 1.08 13.14 -21.36
N VAL A 72 0.27 14.06 -21.88
CA VAL A 72 -0.85 13.74 -22.77
C VAL A 72 -0.24 13.47 -24.14
N VAL A 73 0.04 12.21 -24.44
CA VAL A 73 0.39 11.85 -25.80
C VAL A 73 -0.92 11.60 -26.54
N SER A 74 -1.63 12.69 -26.86
CA SER A 74 -2.65 12.65 -27.91
C SER A 74 -1.90 12.73 -29.23
N LEU A 75 -1.78 11.62 -29.95
CA LEU A 75 -1.28 11.65 -31.31
C LEU A 75 -2.44 12.13 -32.19
N ASP A 76 -2.31 13.30 -32.80
CA ASP A 76 -3.19 13.60 -33.92
C ASP A 76 -2.85 12.69 -35.11
N VAL A 77 -3.66 12.75 -36.18
CA VAL A 77 -3.40 11.99 -37.41
C VAL A 77 -2.04 12.30 -38.06
N ALA A 78 -1.34 13.36 -37.61
CA ALA A 78 -0.01 13.76 -38.07
C ALA A 78 1.11 13.36 -37.10
N GLY A 79 0.80 12.69 -35.97
CA GLY A 79 1.77 12.24 -34.97
C GLY A 79 2.27 13.33 -34.03
N ASN A 80 1.61 14.49 -33.96
CA ASN A 80 1.97 15.54 -33.02
C ASN A 80 1.55 15.15 -31.61
N SER A 81 2.39 15.44 -30.61
CA SER A 81 2.11 15.23 -29.19
C SER A 81 1.93 16.57 -28.47
N THR A 82 0.97 16.65 -27.54
CA THR A 82 0.74 17.86 -26.73
C THR A 82 0.96 17.60 -25.25
N THR A 83 2.07 18.08 -24.69
CA THR A 83 2.30 17.92 -23.24
C THR A 83 1.49 18.93 -22.44
N ARG A 84 0.75 18.47 -21.41
CA ARG A 84 0.05 19.35 -20.45
C ARG A 84 0.71 19.24 -19.09
N THR A 85 1.22 20.35 -18.58
CA THR A 85 1.79 20.42 -17.23
C THR A 85 0.72 20.81 -16.21
N ASN A 86 0.94 20.44 -14.94
CA ASN A 86 0.10 20.83 -13.81
C ASN A 86 -1.35 20.35 -13.88
N VAL A 87 -1.56 19.09 -14.25
CA VAL A 87 -2.89 18.48 -14.29
C VAL A 87 -3.25 17.96 -12.90
N GLY A 88 -4.39 18.42 -12.38
CA GLY A 88 -4.89 18.01 -11.07
C GLY A 88 -5.39 16.56 -11.06
N TYR A 89 -5.19 15.87 -9.96
CA TYR A 89 -5.79 14.55 -9.72
C TYR A 89 -6.33 14.44 -8.29
N THR A 90 -7.29 13.53 -8.14
CA THR A 90 -7.75 13.02 -6.85
C THR A 90 -7.70 11.50 -6.91
N LEU A 91 -7.04 10.88 -5.92
CA LEU A 91 -7.03 9.44 -5.71
C LEU A 91 -7.77 9.11 -4.42
N THR A 92 -8.74 8.21 -4.51
CA THR A 92 -9.47 7.66 -3.36
C THR A 92 -9.21 6.17 -3.20
N ALA A 93 -9.12 5.70 -1.96
CA ALA A 93 -8.94 4.29 -1.65
C ALA A 93 -10.30 3.61 -1.51
N SER A 94 -10.37 2.35 -1.92
CA SER A 94 -11.47 1.48 -1.53
C SER A 94 -11.40 1.17 -0.03
N ASP A 95 -12.56 1.17 0.64
CA ASP A 95 -12.68 0.70 2.02
C ASP A 95 -12.89 -0.82 2.12
N VAL A 96 -13.11 -1.50 0.99
CA VAL A 96 -13.41 -2.94 0.94
C VAL A 96 -12.22 -3.75 0.43
N ASP A 97 -11.45 -3.20 -0.49
CA ASP A 97 -10.32 -3.87 -1.13
C ASP A 97 -9.04 -3.07 -0.87
N PRO A 98 -8.07 -3.60 -0.10
CA PRO A 98 -6.86 -2.87 0.29
C PRO A 98 -5.89 -2.62 -0.88
N TYR A 99 -6.16 -3.16 -2.07
CA TYR A 99 -5.38 -2.98 -3.28
C TYR A 99 -5.98 -1.99 -4.27
N MET A 100 -7.28 -1.68 -4.13
CA MET A 100 -8.03 -0.91 -5.12
C MET A 100 -8.02 0.58 -4.80
N PHE A 101 -7.81 1.38 -5.84
CA PHE A 101 -7.93 2.84 -5.83
C PHE A 101 -8.82 3.29 -6.97
N THR A 102 -9.36 4.50 -6.81
CA THR A 102 -10.11 5.19 -7.84
C THR A 102 -9.43 6.51 -8.15
N LEU A 103 -9.04 6.70 -9.41
CA LEU A 103 -8.66 8.00 -9.95
C LEU A 103 -9.92 8.75 -10.36
N GLU A 104 -10.24 9.81 -9.64
CA GLU A 104 -11.45 10.59 -9.89
C GLU A 104 -11.22 11.61 -11.00
N LYS A 105 -12.09 11.57 -12.02
CA LYS A 105 -12.21 12.54 -13.14
C LYS A 105 -10.95 13.38 -13.43
N PHE A 106 -9.79 12.75 -13.65
CA PHE A 106 -8.44 13.34 -13.77
C PHE A 106 -8.41 14.71 -14.48
N SER A 107 -8.62 15.79 -13.72
CA SER A 107 -8.82 17.16 -14.19
C SER A 107 -9.65 17.28 -15.49
N PHE A 108 -10.73 16.48 -15.62
CA PHE A 108 -11.58 16.40 -16.81
C PHE A 108 -10.91 15.89 -18.10
N LEU A 109 -9.67 15.39 -18.03
CA LEU A 109 -9.00 14.72 -19.16
C LEU A 109 -9.60 13.34 -19.45
N ILE A 110 -10.01 12.66 -18.38
CA ILE A 110 -10.89 11.49 -18.46
C ILE A 110 -12.30 11.92 -18.07
N LYS A 111 -13.29 11.35 -18.75
CA LYS A 111 -14.68 11.76 -18.57
C LYS A 111 -15.28 11.25 -17.26
N ASN A 112 -14.75 10.17 -16.70
CA ASN A 112 -15.23 9.53 -15.47
C ASN A 112 -14.08 8.88 -14.70
N ASP A 113 -14.42 8.32 -13.55
CA ASP A 113 -13.47 7.71 -12.64
C ASP A 113 -12.92 6.39 -13.19
N ILE A 114 -11.66 6.11 -12.87
CA ILE A 114 -10.99 4.88 -13.26
C ILE A 114 -10.52 4.17 -12.00
N ALA A 115 -11.13 3.01 -11.73
CA ALA A 115 -10.67 2.11 -10.68
C ALA A 115 -9.56 1.20 -11.20
N PHE A 116 -8.52 1.01 -10.39
CA PHE A 116 -7.38 0.12 -10.68
C PHE A 116 -6.83 -0.50 -9.40
N THR A 117 -6.13 -1.62 -9.54
CA THR A 117 -5.59 -2.42 -8.42
C THR A 117 -4.08 -2.54 -8.50
N ILE A 118 -3.41 -2.39 -7.36
CA ILE A 118 -2.03 -2.87 -7.21
C ILE A 118 -2.07 -4.39 -7.03
N SER A 119 -1.19 -5.11 -7.72
CA SER A 119 -1.14 -6.57 -7.67
C SER A 119 -0.83 -7.03 -6.26
N SER A 120 -1.67 -7.94 -5.75
CA SER A 120 -1.48 -8.60 -4.47
C SER A 120 -0.25 -9.51 -4.42
N SER A 121 0.28 -9.90 -5.58
CA SER A 121 1.41 -10.85 -5.64
C SER A 121 2.76 -10.23 -5.35
N ASN A 122 2.98 -8.97 -5.76
CA ASN A 122 4.29 -8.32 -5.63
C ASN A 122 4.24 -6.87 -5.18
N TYR A 123 3.06 -6.27 -5.02
CA TYR A 123 2.90 -4.90 -4.55
C TYR A 123 3.63 -3.85 -5.40
N GLU A 124 4.08 -4.21 -6.61
CA GLU A 124 4.93 -3.40 -7.49
C GLU A 124 4.31 -3.17 -8.86
N LEU A 125 3.31 -3.97 -9.25
CA LEU A 125 2.63 -3.84 -10.53
C LEU A 125 1.20 -3.39 -10.33
N ILE A 126 0.72 -2.48 -11.17
CA ILE A 126 -0.72 -2.23 -11.31
C ILE A 126 -1.22 -3.20 -12.38
N GLU A 127 -2.19 -4.04 -12.03
CA GLU A 127 -2.72 -5.03 -12.96
C GLU A 127 -3.34 -4.33 -14.16
N ALA A 128 -3.01 -4.81 -15.36
CA ALA A 128 -3.53 -4.21 -16.58
C ALA A 128 -5.03 -4.50 -16.66
N GLY A 129 -5.81 -3.45 -16.93
CA GLY A 129 -7.26 -3.55 -16.91
C GLY A 129 -7.93 -2.64 -17.93
N THR A 130 -9.25 -2.75 -17.98
CA THR A 130 -10.13 -1.91 -18.78
C THR A 130 -11.17 -1.25 -17.89
N ALA A 131 -11.41 0.04 -18.10
CA ALA A 131 -12.45 0.80 -17.41
C ALA A 131 -13.48 1.28 -18.44
N LEU A 132 -14.69 0.74 -18.36
CA LEU A 132 -15.85 1.28 -19.07
C LEU A 132 -16.53 2.29 -18.15
N THR A 133 -16.61 3.52 -18.63
CA THR A 133 -17.24 4.60 -17.89
C THR A 133 -18.75 4.66 -18.14
N GLU A 134 -19.50 5.30 -17.25
CA GLU A 134 -20.97 5.47 -17.40
C GLU A 134 -21.37 6.13 -18.72
N ALA A 135 -20.53 7.03 -19.22
CA ALA A 135 -20.72 7.70 -20.50
C ALA A 135 -20.24 6.86 -21.71
N GLY A 136 -19.95 5.57 -21.53
CA GLY A 136 -19.57 4.62 -22.59
C GLY A 136 -18.13 4.75 -23.10
N ASN A 137 -17.29 5.57 -22.48
CA ASN A 137 -15.88 5.69 -22.86
C ASN A 137 -15.11 4.50 -22.27
N ASN A 138 -14.25 3.91 -23.08
CA ASN A 138 -13.45 2.75 -22.71
C ASN A 138 -11.99 3.15 -22.58
N TYR A 139 -11.39 2.88 -21.42
CA TYR A 139 -9.99 3.13 -21.16
C TYR A 139 -9.27 1.81 -20.90
N THR A 140 -8.03 1.69 -21.34
CA THR A 140 -7.13 0.67 -20.80
C THR A 140 -6.16 1.33 -19.84
N TYR A 141 -5.74 0.62 -18.80
CA TYR A 141 -4.75 1.11 -17.87
C TYR A 141 -3.74 0.03 -17.50
N ARG A 142 -2.54 0.48 -17.14
CA ARG A 142 -1.48 -0.34 -16.55
C ARG A 142 -0.53 0.56 -15.77
N GLY A 143 0.31 0.00 -14.94
CA GLY A 143 1.27 0.80 -14.21
C GLY A 143 2.21 0.01 -13.35
N THR A 144 3.04 0.73 -12.63
CA THR A 144 4.02 0.19 -11.71
C THR A 144 4.07 1.05 -10.46
N ARG A 145 4.45 0.42 -9.36
CA ARG A 145 4.82 1.07 -8.12
C ARG A 145 6.32 0.87 -7.90
N THR A 146 7.01 1.92 -7.49
CA THR A 146 8.42 1.88 -7.10
C THR A 146 8.57 2.69 -5.82
N GLY A 147 8.68 2.02 -4.69
CA GLY A 147 8.69 2.65 -3.37
C GLY A 147 7.40 3.43 -3.10
N SER A 148 7.53 4.73 -2.82
CA SER A 148 6.39 5.64 -2.58
C SER A 148 5.80 6.23 -3.87
N GLN A 149 6.31 5.86 -5.04
CA GLN A 149 5.78 6.35 -6.31
C GLN A 149 4.92 5.31 -7.02
N VAL A 150 3.76 5.72 -7.52
CA VAL A 150 2.91 4.95 -8.44
C VAL A 150 2.89 5.66 -9.79
N VAL A 151 3.15 4.93 -10.87
CA VAL A 151 3.07 5.43 -12.25
C VAL A 151 1.94 4.69 -12.96
N LEU A 152 0.92 5.42 -13.37
CA LEU A 152 -0.24 4.91 -14.09
C LEU A 152 -0.21 5.41 -15.54
N THR A 153 -0.34 4.49 -16.48
CA THR A 153 -0.52 4.77 -17.91
C THR A 153 -1.96 4.42 -18.28
N ILE A 154 -2.71 5.39 -18.75
CA ILE A 154 -4.11 5.25 -19.18
C ILE A 154 -4.16 5.53 -20.68
N THR A 155 -4.85 4.69 -21.44
CA THR A 155 -5.08 4.90 -22.88
C THR A 155 -6.57 5.01 -23.14
N ASP A 156 -7.01 6.12 -23.74
CA ASP A 156 -8.37 6.27 -24.25
C ASP A 156 -8.52 5.42 -25.51
N SER A 157 -9.38 4.40 -25.46
CA SER A 157 -9.54 3.45 -26.56
C SER A 157 -10.21 4.06 -27.79
N SER A 158 -10.87 5.22 -27.65
CA SER A 158 -11.59 5.87 -28.76
C SER A 158 -10.66 6.63 -29.70
N ASN A 159 -9.57 7.20 -29.20
CA ASN A 159 -8.67 8.08 -29.95
C ASN A 159 -7.18 7.75 -29.76
N GLY A 160 -6.85 6.75 -28.93
CA GLY A 160 -5.48 6.34 -28.67
C GLY A 160 -4.68 7.31 -27.79
N THR A 161 -5.31 8.31 -27.18
CA THR A 161 -4.62 9.27 -26.31
C THR A 161 -4.09 8.57 -25.08
N ILE A 162 -2.80 8.74 -24.80
CA ILE A 162 -2.12 8.17 -23.64
C ILE A 162 -1.93 9.25 -22.58
N TYR A 163 -2.27 8.93 -21.34
CA TYR A 163 -2.03 9.74 -20.16
C TYR A 163 -1.08 8.99 -19.23
N THR A 164 0.06 9.59 -18.90
CA THR A 164 0.96 9.08 -17.85
C THR A 164 0.84 9.97 -16.63
N ILE A 165 0.60 9.35 -15.48
CA ILE A 165 0.36 10.01 -14.19
C ILE A 165 1.35 9.40 -13.19
N SER A 166 1.99 10.24 -12.37
CA SER A 166 2.92 9.79 -11.35
C SER A 166 2.53 10.35 -9.98
N PHE A 167 2.06 9.49 -9.10
CA PHE A 167 1.65 9.81 -7.74
C PHE A 167 2.79 9.51 -6.79
N VAL A 168 3.00 10.35 -5.79
CA VAL A 168 3.96 10.09 -4.71
C VAL A 168 3.21 10.18 -3.38
N ALA A 169 3.30 9.13 -2.57
CA ALA A 169 2.80 9.06 -1.20
C ALA A 169 3.56 9.98 -0.24
#